data_AF-A0A0D3L9R0-F1
#
_entry.id   AF-A0A0D3L9R0-F1
#
_cell.length_a   1.000
_cell.length_b   1.000
_cell.length_c   1.000
_cell.angle_alpha   90.00
_cell.angle_beta   90.00
_cell.angle_gamma   90.00
#
_symmetry.space_group_name_H-M   'P 1'
#
loop_
_entity.id
_entity.type
_entity.pdbx_description
1 polymer ?
#
loop_
_entity_poly.entity_id
_entity_poly.type
_entity_poly.pdbx_seq_one_letter_code
_entity_poly.pdbx_strand_id
1 'polypeptide(L)' 'MPQGFRGIQLLRREAESEVEFTTIMWFDSIETVKAFAGEQFEKAHIDPILQTLLTRYDTIAVHQQVRFSNFK' A
#
# COMPACT_ATOMS: atom_id res chain seq x y z
N MET A 1 -6.01 12.19 9.89
CA MET A 1 -5.21 10.96 9.70
C MET A 1 -5.40 10.07 10.92
N PRO A 2 -5.53 8.74 10.76
CA PRO A 2 -5.63 7.83 11.90
C PRO A 2 -4.43 8.00 12.82
N GLN A 3 -4.64 7.88 14.13
CA GLN A 3 -3.55 7.84 15.09
C GLN A 3 -2.61 6.67 14.76
N GLY A 4 -1.32 6.96 14.59
CA GLY A 4 -0.30 5.97 14.25
C GLY A 4 -0.02 5.81 12.74
N PHE A 5 -0.70 6.55 11.86
CA PHE A 5 -0.24 6.71 10.47
C PHE A 5 1.03 7.58 10.42
N ARG A 6 2.08 7.07 9.78
CA ARG A 6 3.41 7.71 9.73
C ARG A 6 3.70 8.38 8.38
N GLY A 7 3.07 7.92 7.31
CA GLY A 7 3.24 8.53 5.99
C GLY A 7 3.01 7.56 4.85
N ILE A 8 3.20 8.08 3.64
CA ILE A 8 3.01 7.37 2.39
C ILE A 8 4.19 7.66 1.47
N GLN A 9 4.61 6.64 0.73
CA GLN A 9 5.54 6.76 -0.38
C GLN A 9 4.87 6.19 -1.62
N LEU A 10 4.97 6.92 -2.73
CA LEU A 10 4.60 6.44 -4.05
C LEU A 10 5.88 6.20 -4.83
N LEU A 11 6.15 4.94 -5.12
CA LEU A 11 7.27 4.50 -5.92
C LEU A 11 6.80 4.35 -7.35
N ARG A 12 7.65 4.70 -8.30
CA ARG A 12 7.43 4.51 -9.73
C ARG A 12 8.62 3.79 -10.33
N ARG A 13 8.35 2.79 -11.15
CA ARG A 13 9.35 2.00 -11.86
C ARG A 13 8.93 1.84 -13.32
N GLU A 14 9.89 2.02 -14.23
CA GLU A 14 9.74 1.55 -15.62
C GLU A 14 9.94 0.03 -15.65
N ALA A 15 8.99 -0.72 -16.18
CA ALA A 15 9.14 -2.12 -16.56
C ALA A 15 9.19 -2.22 -18.09
N GLU A 16 9.46 -3.41 -18.65
CA GLU A 16 9.66 -3.56 -20.10
C GLU A 16 8.51 -2.97 -20.95
N SER A 17 7.27 -3.27 -20.57
CA SER A 17 6.07 -2.85 -21.31
C SER A 17 5.04 -2.08 -20.47
N GLU A 18 5.37 -1.78 -19.21
CA GLU A 18 4.45 -1.22 -18.23
C GLU A 18 5.15 -0.17 -17.36
N VAL A 19 4.37 0.76 -16.82
CA VAL A 19 4.81 1.61 -15.71
C VAL A 19 4.18 1.07 -14.44
N GLU A 20 5.01 0.70 -13.48
CA GLU A 20 4.55 0.17 -12.20
C GLU A 20 4.56 1.29 -11.14
N PHE A 21 3.47 1.36 -10.38
CA PHE A 21 3.35 2.22 -9.21
C PHE A 21 3.16 1.36 -7.98
N THR A 22 3.93 1.62 -6.92
CA THR A 22 3.80 0.93 -5.63
C THR A 22 3.59 1.96 -4.55
N THR A 23 2.53 1.79 -3.77
CA THR A 23 2.26 2.60 -2.59
C THR A 23 2.73 1.87 -1.35
N ILE A 24 3.66 2.47 -0.59
CA ILE A 24 4.06 1.99 0.73
C ILE A 24 3.46 2.95 1.77
N MET A 25 2.69 2.41 2.70
CA MET A 25 2.11 3.16 3.82
C MET A 25 2.73 2.70 5.12
N TRP A 26 3.15 3.65 5.94
CA TRP A 26 3.82 3.37 7.20
C TRP A 26 2.87 3.59 8.37
N PHE A 27 2.85 2.63 9.30
CA PHE A 27 2.02 2.65 10.48
C PHE A 27 2.81 2.17 11.71
N ASP A 28 2.35 2.57 12.89
CA ASP A 28 2.93 2.14 14.17
C ASP A 28 2.75 0.65 14.44
N SER A 29 1.61 0.09 14.04
CA SER A 29 1.30 -1.31 14.26
C SER A 29 0.23 -1.81 13.28
N ILE A 30 0.02 -3.13 13.26
CA ILE A 30 -1.02 -3.77 12.44
C ILE A 30 -2.43 -3.40 12.91
N GLU A 31 -2.60 -3.08 14.20
CA GLU A 31 -3.87 -2.61 14.76
C GLU A 31 -4.25 -1.25 14.17
N THR A 32 -3.29 -0.35 13.97
CA THR A 32 -3.55 0.92 13.27
C THR A 32 -3.92 0.70 11.81
N VAL A 33 -3.29 -0.25 11.13
CA VAL A 33 -3.66 -0.61 9.75
C VAL A 33 -5.11 -1.07 9.69
N LYS A 34 -5.51 -1.98 10.59
CA LYS A 34 -6.89 -2.47 10.69
C LYS A 34 -7.89 -1.35 10.98
N ALA A 35 -7.54 -0.42 11.87
CA ALA A 35 -8.39 0.74 12.16
C ALA A 35 -8.53 1.68 10.97
N PHE A 36 -7.52 1.78 10.10
CA PHE A 36 -7.54 2.60 8.90
C PHE A 36 -8.29 1.94 7.73
N ALA A 37 -7.99 0.67 7.45
CA ALA A 37 -8.48 -0.05 6.27
C ALA A 37 -9.76 -0.86 6.52
N GLY A 38 -10.15 -1.03 7.79
CA GLY A 38 -11.35 -1.78 8.19
C GLY A 38 -11.15 -3.30 8.23
N GLU A 39 -12.26 -4.04 8.28
CA GLU A 39 -12.25 -5.50 8.46
C GLU A 39 -11.50 -6.25 7.35
N GLN A 40 -11.51 -5.72 6.12
CA GLN A 40 -10.82 -6.29 4.96
C GLN A 40 -9.48 -5.59 4.72
N PHE A 41 -8.71 -5.33 5.78
CA PHE A 41 -7.43 -4.59 5.72
C PHE A 41 -6.36 -5.22 4.80
N GLU A 42 -6.54 -6.47 4.39
CA GLU A 42 -5.68 -7.14 3.40
C GLU A 42 -6.21 -7.03 1.98
N LYS A 43 -7.44 -6.57 1.74
CA LYS A 43 -7.99 -6.43 0.39
C LYS A 43 -7.55 -5.09 -0.20
N ALA A 44 -6.94 -5.14 -1.38
CA ALA A 44 -6.63 -3.93 -2.13
C ALA A 44 -7.92 -3.21 -2.53
N HIS A 45 -8.04 -1.94 -2.16
CA HIS A 45 -9.15 -1.10 -2.59
C HIS A 45 -8.76 -0.36 -3.87
N ILE A 46 -9.14 -0.92 -5.01
CA ILE A 46 -8.95 -0.30 -6.32
C ILE A 46 -10.31 0.11 -6.86
N ASP A 47 -10.48 1.42 -7.09
CA ASP A 47 -11.68 1.97 -7.71
C ASP A 47 -11.97 1.23 -9.03
N PRO A 48 -13.23 0.80 -9.29
CA PRO A 48 -13.58 0.06 -10.50
C PRO A 48 -13.12 0.73 -11.80
N ILE A 49 -13.12 2.07 -11.85
CA ILE A 49 -12.64 2.81 -13.03
C ILE A 49 -11.14 2.58 -13.24
N LEU A 50 -10.35 2.58 -12.16
CA LEU A 50 -8.92 2.30 -12.23
C LEU A 50 -8.62 0.86 -12.67
N GLN A 51 -9.47 -0.11 -12.32
CA GLN A 51 -9.29 -1.49 -12.75
C GLN A 51 -9.29 -1.63 -14.28
N THR A 52 -10.00 -0.74 -14.99
CA THR A 52 -10.01 -0.73 -16.46
C THR A 52 -8.74 -0.15 -17.09
N LEU A 53 -7.97 0.62 -16.32
CA LEU A 53 -6.75 1.29 -16.77
C LEU A 53 -5.47 0.51 -16.42
N LEU A 54 -5.56 -0.43 -15.48
CA LEU A 54 -4.42 -1.19 -14.99
C LEU A 54 -4.29 -2.49 -15.80
N THR A 55 -3.12 -2.72 -16.40
CA THR A 55 -2.82 -4.00 -17.06
C THR A 55 -2.89 -5.16 -16.07
N ARG A 56 -2.46 -4.92 -14.83
CA ARG A 56 -2.52 -5.83 -13.68
C ARG A 56 -2.36 -5.05 -12.38
N TYR A 57 -2.85 -5.61 -11.28
CA TYR A 57 -2.65 -5.06 -9.93
C TYR A 57 -2.79 -6.15 -8.87
N ASP A 58 -2.19 -5.94 -7.71
CA ASP A 58 -2.33 -6.85 -6.57
C ASP A 58 -3.73 -6.69 -5.95
N THR A 59 -4.44 -7.79 -5.78
CA THR A 59 -5.75 -7.81 -5.12
C THR A 59 -5.65 -7.89 -3.60
N ILE A 60 -4.44 -8.17 -3.09
CA ILE A 60 -4.12 -8.33 -1.67
C ILE A 60 -2.99 -7.36 -1.29
N ALA A 61 -3.22 -6.55 -0.26
CA ALA A 61 -2.21 -5.71 0.36
C ALA A 61 -1.31 -6.56 1.27
N VAL A 62 -0.01 -6.49 1.03
CA VAL A 62 1.00 -7.21 1.84
C VAL A 62 1.43 -6.35 3.01
N HIS A 63 1.30 -6.88 4.23
CA HIS A 63 1.74 -6.21 5.45
C HIS A 63 3.11 -6.70 5.87
N GLN A 64 4.08 -5.78 5.94
CA GLN A 64 5.46 -6.09 6.32
C GLN A 64 5.83 -5.36 7.60
N GLN A 65 6.69 -5.98 8.40
CA GLN A 65 7.24 -5.34 9.60
C GLN A 65 8.68 -4.93 9.37
N VAL A 66 8.99 -3.66 9.63
CA VAL A 66 10.36 -3.18 9.65
C VAL A 66 11.12 -3.88 10.78
N ARG A 67 12.11 -4.69 10.42
CA ARG A 67 13.05 -5.31 11.39
C ARG A 67 14.27 -4.44 11.64
N PHE A 68 14.64 -3.64 10.65
CA PHE A 68 15.76 -2.72 10.68
C PHE A 68 15.50 -1.61 9.67
N SER A 69 15.79 -0.36 10.04
CA SER A 69 15.82 0.77 9.12
C SER A 69 16.95 1.70 9.52
N ASN A 70 17.69 2.18 8.53
CA ASN A 70 18.63 3.29 8.66
C ASN A 70 18.12 4.56 7.96
N PHE A 71 16.91 4.52 7.41
CA PHE A 71 16.19 5.69 6.90
C PHE A 71 15.58 6.44 8.09
N LYS A 72 15.72 7.77 8.09
CA LYS A 72 15.14 8.66 9.11
C LYS A 72 13.62 8.73 9.00
#